data_AF-A0A537DX23-F1
#
_entry.id   AF-A0A537DX23-F1
#
_cell.length_a   1.000
_cell.length_b   1.000
_cell.length_c   1.000
_cell.angle_alpha   90.00
_cell.angle_beta   90.00
_cell.angle_gamma   90.00
#
_symmetry.space_group_name_H-M   'P 1'
#
loop_
_entity.id
_entity.type
_entity.pdbx_description
1 polymer ?
#
loop_
_entity_poly.entity_id
_entity_poly.type
_entity_poly.pdbx_seq_one_letter_code
_entity_poly.pdbx_strand_id
1 'polypeptide(L)'
;MKSSRVKFVLVVLGWGVSLASLALTGIIAGIIIPRAAAKPNMPILGIALYYAGIFGVSLLAGLVLSNIGRSLFGVLVSNSLAASLTYLALIIPGLTGLIPETLAEDLAIAFTFTAFFPIALFLGLLGGLLGSLITEV
;
A
#
# COMPACT_ATOMS: atom_id res chain seq x y z
N MET A 1 -13.93 7.84 25.81
CA MET A 1 -14.05 8.35 24.42
C MET A 1 -12.72 8.76 23.74
N LYS A 2 -11.77 9.47 24.38
CA LYS A 2 -10.50 9.90 23.74
C LYS A 2 -9.60 8.74 23.24
N SER A 3 -9.50 7.65 24.00
CA SER A 3 -8.63 6.50 23.66
C SER A 3 -8.98 5.82 22.32
N SER A 4 -10.28 5.67 22.01
CA SER A 4 -10.71 5.02 20.76
C SER A 4 -10.34 5.80 19.50
N ARG A 5 -10.25 7.13 19.56
CA ARG A 5 -9.87 7.96 18.40
C ARG A 5 -8.35 7.87 18.15
N VAL A 6 -7.56 7.92 19.21
CA VAL A 6 -6.11 7.78 19.13
C VAL A 6 -5.73 6.40 18.59
N LYS A 7 -6.37 5.33 19.07
CA LYS A 7 -6.18 3.97 18.53
C LYS A 7 -6.45 3.92 17.03
N PHE A 8 -7.57 4.49 16.59
CA PHE A 8 -7.93 4.50 15.17
C PHE A 8 -6.85 5.17 14.33
N VAL A 9 -6.41 6.37 14.71
CA VAL A 9 -5.38 7.12 13.98
C VAL A 9 -4.07 6.35 13.91
N LEU A 10 -3.61 5.79 15.03
CA LEU A 10 -2.34 5.04 15.08
C LEU A 10 -2.38 3.79 14.19
N VAL A 11 -3.50 3.07 14.17
CA VAL A 11 -3.66 1.88 13.31
C VAL A 11 -3.62 2.26 11.83
N VAL A 12 -4.33 3.32 11.44
CA VAL A 12 -4.34 3.82 10.05
C VAL A 12 -2.96 4.31 9.62
N LEU A 13 -2.24 5.03 10.49
CA LEU A 13 -0.87 5.48 10.19
C LEU A 13 0.08 4.28 10.01
N GLY A 14 0.06 3.33 10.95
CA GLY A 14 0.89 2.12 10.88
C GLY A 14 0.57 1.27 9.66
N TRP A 15 -0.71 1.15 9.31
CA TRP A 15 -1.17 0.48 8.11
C TRP A 15 -0.62 1.16 6.86
N GLY A 16 -0.77 2.47 6.70
CA GLY A 16 -0.24 3.20 5.54
C GLY A 16 1.28 3.08 5.41
N VAL A 17 2.03 3.19 6.51
CA VAL A 17 3.49 3.00 6.51
C VAL A 17 3.87 1.57 6.10
N SER A 18 3.14 0.57 6.57
CA SER A 18 3.39 -0.84 6.22
C SER A 18 3.16 -1.10 4.74
N LEU A 19 2.09 -0.54 4.16
CA LEU A 19 1.82 -0.62 2.73
C LEU A 19 2.90 0.10 1.90
N ALA A 20 3.35 1.29 2.32
CA ALA A 20 4.43 2.00 1.66
C ALA A 20 5.74 1.19 1.66
N SER A 21 6.07 0.57 2.79
CA SER A 21 7.25 -0.30 2.93
C SER A 21 7.19 -1.51 2.00
N LEU A 22 6.03 -2.16 1.90
CA LEU A 22 5.81 -3.27 0.96
C LEU A 22 5.96 -2.80 -0.49
N ALA A 23 5.36 -1.67 -0.86
CA ALA A 23 5.44 -1.12 -2.20
C ALA A 23 6.89 -0.78 -2.59
N LEU A 24 7.62 -0.06 -1.73
CA LEU A 24 9.02 0.28 -1.97
C LEU A 24 9.90 -0.96 -2.10
N THR A 25 9.71 -1.96 -1.23
CA THR A 25 10.42 -3.23 -1.32
C THR A 25 10.12 -3.94 -2.64
N GLY A 26 8.84 -4.01 -3.04
CA GLY A 26 8.42 -4.62 -4.30
C GLY A 26 8.98 -3.90 -5.52
N ILE A 27 9.07 -2.58 -5.49
CA ILE A 27 9.63 -1.77 -6.57
C ILE A 27 11.15 -1.98 -6.67
N ILE A 28 11.87 -1.84 -5.56
CA ILE A 28 13.34 -1.99 -5.51
C ILE A 28 13.77 -3.41 -5.90
N ALA A 29 13.03 -4.43 -5.47
CA ALA A 29 13.28 -5.81 -5.84
C ALA A 29 12.89 -6.15 -7.30
N GLY A 30 12.33 -5.19 -8.06
CA GLY A 30 11.88 -5.41 -9.43
C GLY A 30 10.66 -6.33 -9.56
N ILE A 31 9.89 -6.51 -8.48
CA ILE A 31 8.65 -7.28 -8.48
C ILE A 31 7.52 -6.43 -9.09
N ILE A 32 7.44 -5.17 -8.70
CA ILE A 32 6.47 -4.20 -9.22
C ILE A 32 7.16 -3.41 -10.33
N ILE A 33 6.79 -3.69 -11.57
CA ILE A 33 7.29 -2.97 -12.74
C ILE A 33 6.09 -2.46 -13.54
N PRO A 34 6.03 -1.17 -13.89
CA PRO A 34 5.03 -0.65 -14.80
C PRO A 34 5.03 -1.47 -16.09
N ARG A 35 3.85 -1.94 -16.51
CA ARG A 35 3.67 -2.76 -17.73
C ARG A 35 4.36 -4.13 -17.68
N ALA A 36 4.56 -4.70 -16.49
CA ALA A 36 5.20 -6.02 -16.29
C ALA A 36 4.57 -7.14 -17.13
N ALA A 37 3.27 -7.06 -17.45
CA ALA A 37 2.53 -8.02 -18.31
C ALA A 37 3.25 -8.40 -19.62
N ALA A 38 4.12 -7.53 -20.13
CA ALA A 38 4.88 -7.75 -21.36
C ALA A 38 6.24 -8.46 -21.17
N LYS A 39 6.67 -8.76 -19.93
CA LYS A 39 7.98 -9.40 -19.68
C LYS A 39 7.87 -10.93 -19.62
N PRO A 40 8.59 -11.67 -20.47
CA PRO A 40 8.77 -13.11 -20.27
C PRO A 40 9.59 -13.31 -18.99
N ASN A 41 9.17 -14.23 -18.11
CA ASN A 41 9.76 -14.54 -16.79
C ASN A 41 9.44 -13.55 -15.64
N MET A 42 8.18 -13.10 -15.52
CA MET A 42 7.74 -12.38 -14.32
C MET A 42 7.92 -13.24 -13.05
N PRO A 43 8.38 -12.64 -11.93
CA PRO A 43 8.56 -13.34 -10.66
C PRO A 43 7.20 -13.56 -9.96
N ILE A 44 6.41 -14.51 -10.46
CA ILE A 44 5.03 -14.78 -10.02
C ILE A 44 4.94 -14.92 -8.50
N LEU A 45 5.88 -15.64 -7.88
CA LEU A 45 5.91 -15.81 -6.42
C LEU A 45 6.09 -14.46 -5.69
N GLY A 46 6.99 -13.61 -6.16
CA GLY A 46 7.20 -12.28 -5.58
C GLY A 46 5.96 -11.40 -5.70
N ILE A 47 5.29 -11.45 -6.84
CA ILE A 47 4.04 -10.71 -7.08
C ILE A 47 2.94 -11.22 -6.14
N ALA A 48 2.80 -12.54 -6.01
CA ALA A 48 1.82 -13.15 -5.10
C ALA A 48 2.10 -12.77 -3.64
N LEU A 49 3.36 -12.80 -3.20
CA LEU A 49 3.76 -12.41 -1.85
C LEU A 49 3.51 -10.93 -1.57
N TYR A 50 3.77 -10.05 -2.54
CA TYR A 50 3.46 -8.63 -2.42
C TYR A 50 1.97 -8.42 -2.14
N TYR A 51 1.10 -8.99 -3.00
CA TYR A 51 -0.35 -8.85 -2.86
C TYR A 51 -0.92 -9.57 -1.63
N ALA A 52 -0.37 -10.73 -1.26
CA ALA A 52 -0.70 -11.40 -0.01
C ALA A 52 -0.30 -10.56 1.21
N GLY A 53 0.82 -9.84 1.14
CA GLY A 53 1.25 -8.88 2.17
C GLY A 53 0.26 -7.71 2.31
N ILE A 54 -0.15 -7.09 1.20
CA ILE A 54 -1.17 -6.03 1.20
C ILE A 54 -2.47 -6.52 1.85
N PHE A 55 -2.95 -7.70 1.42
CA PHE A 55 -4.14 -8.33 2.00
C PHE A 55 -3.98 -8.61 3.50
N GLY A 56 -2.86 -9.22 3.90
CA GLY A 56 -2.59 -9.62 5.29
C GLY A 56 -2.49 -8.43 6.24
N VAL A 57 -1.74 -7.39 5.86
CA VAL A 57 -1.66 -6.14 6.65
C VAL A 57 -3.05 -5.53 6.81
N SER A 58 -3.83 -5.51 5.73
CA SER A 58 -5.18 -4.95 5.73
C SER A 58 -6.15 -5.75 6.59
N LEU A 59 -6.06 -7.08 6.53
CA LEU A 59 -6.83 -7.98 7.39
C LEU A 59 -6.50 -7.77 8.88
N LEU A 60 -5.23 -7.67 9.22
CA LEU A 60 -4.79 -7.39 10.59
C LEU A 60 -5.28 -6.02 11.07
N ALA A 61 -5.22 -4.99 10.23
CA ALA A 61 -5.75 -3.68 10.58
C ALA A 61 -7.27 -3.71 10.80
N GLY A 62 -8.02 -4.43 9.96
CA GLY A 62 -9.45 -4.66 10.12
C GLY A 62 -9.79 -5.35 11.45
N LEU A 63 -9.07 -6.43 11.79
CA LEU A 63 -9.21 -7.14 13.07
C LEU A 63 -8.99 -6.21 14.26
N VAL A 64 -7.95 -5.37 14.21
CA VAL A 64 -7.60 -4.45 15.31
C VAL A 64 -8.62 -3.32 15.46
N LEU A 65 -9.19 -2.83 14.36
CA LEU A 65 -10.20 -1.78 14.39
C LEU A 65 -11.57 -2.29 14.85
N SER A 66 -11.89 -3.55 14.57
CA SER A 66 -13.12 -4.26 14.97
C SER A 66 -14.40 -3.46 14.68
N ASN A 67 -14.40 -2.74 13.55
CA ASN A 67 -15.52 -1.94 13.11
C ASN A 67 -15.48 -1.77 11.58
N ILE A 68 -16.50 -2.23 10.87
CA ILE A 68 -16.55 -2.20 9.39
C ILE A 68 -16.39 -0.77 8.86
N GLY A 69 -17.14 0.19 9.40
CA GLY A 69 -17.11 1.58 8.93
C GLY A 69 -15.74 2.23 9.06
N ARG A 70 -15.08 2.01 10.21
CA ARG A 70 -13.70 2.47 10.44
C ARG A 70 -12.69 1.74 9.57
N SER A 71 -12.90 0.45 9.33
CA SER A 71 -12.02 -0.35 8.47
C SER A 71 -12.06 0.16 7.03
N LEU A 72 -13.25 0.32 6.45
CA LEU A 72 -13.42 0.83 5.08
C LEU A 72 -12.80 2.22 4.90
N PHE A 73 -13.08 3.15 5.81
CA PHE A 73 -12.46 4.47 5.77
C PHE A 73 -10.94 4.39 5.99
N GLY A 74 -10.50 3.52 6.90
CA GLY A 74 -9.09 3.25 7.19
C GLY A 74 -8.32 2.76 5.97
N VAL A 75 -8.89 1.90 5.14
CA VAL A 75 -8.26 1.44 3.88
C VAL A 75 -7.95 2.62 2.97
N LEU A 76 -8.92 3.51 2.73
CA LEU A 76 -8.76 4.62 1.81
C LEU A 76 -7.70 5.62 2.29
N VAL A 77 -7.72 5.94 3.59
CA VAL A 77 -6.74 6.84 4.20
C VAL A 77 -5.36 6.20 4.21
N SER A 78 -5.24 4.93 4.59
CA SER A 78 -3.97 4.21 4.63
C SER A 78 -3.37 4.05 3.24
N ASN A 79 -4.20 3.75 2.23
CA ASN A 79 -3.77 3.63 0.84
C ASN A 79 -3.29 4.98 0.28
N SER A 80 -3.99 6.07 0.59
CA SER A 80 -3.59 7.43 0.17
C SER A 80 -2.28 7.86 0.84
N LEU A 81 -2.14 7.57 2.13
CA LEU A 81 -0.91 7.81 2.88
C LEU A 81 0.25 6.97 2.30
N ALA A 82 0.00 5.69 2.04
CA ALA A 82 1.00 4.78 1.48
C ALA A 82 1.49 5.26 0.11
N ALA A 83 0.56 5.60 -0.79
CA ALA A 83 0.88 6.14 -2.10
C ALA A 83 1.70 7.44 -2.01
N SER A 84 1.34 8.34 -1.09
CA SER A 84 2.08 9.59 -0.87
C SER A 84 3.50 9.32 -0.38
N LEU A 85 3.67 8.43 0.61
CA LEU A 85 4.99 8.06 1.14
C LEU A 85 5.85 7.36 0.10
N THR A 86 5.27 6.45 -0.68
CA THR A 86 5.98 5.77 -1.78
C THR A 86 6.42 6.77 -2.85
N TYR A 87 5.54 7.67 -3.30
CA TYR A 87 5.90 8.72 -4.26
C TYR A 87 7.04 9.60 -3.73
N LEU A 88 6.92 10.09 -2.48
CA LEU A 88 7.94 10.95 -1.86
C LEU A 88 9.29 10.24 -1.78
N ALA A 89 9.31 8.94 -1.49
CA ALA A 89 10.56 8.17 -1.48
C ALA A 89 11.15 7.99 -2.89
N LEU A 90 10.31 7.81 -3.91
CA LEU A 90 10.77 7.58 -5.29
C LEU A 90 11.24 8.85 -6.00
N ILE A 91 10.77 10.04 -5.61
CA ILE A 91 11.19 11.31 -6.24
C ILE A 91 12.52 11.83 -5.70
N ILE A 92 13.03 11.32 -4.57
CA ILE A 92 14.30 11.75 -3.94
C ILE A 92 15.47 11.83 -4.93
N PRO A 93 15.69 10.86 -5.84
CA PRO A 93 16.78 10.94 -6.81
C PRO A 93 16.65 12.14 -7.78
N GLY A 94 15.44 12.57 -8.10
CA GLY A 94 15.20 13.79 -8.89
C GLY A 94 15.53 15.05 -8.09
N LEU A 95 15.06 15.12 -6.84
CA LEU A 95 15.30 16.26 -5.95
C LEU A 95 16.78 16.45 -5.56
N THR A 96 17.56 15.36 -5.56
CA THR A 96 19.00 15.38 -5.28
C THR A 96 19.85 15.58 -6.54
N GLY A 97 19.22 15.62 -7.73
CA GLY A 97 19.91 15.78 -9.00
C GLY A 97 20.66 14.53 -9.49
N LEU A 98 20.41 13.35 -8.90
CA LEU A 98 20.98 12.08 -9.36
C LEU A 98 20.46 11.69 -10.74
N ILE A 99 19.20 12.03 -11.03
CA ILE A 99 18.56 11.86 -12.34
C ILE A 99 17.75 13.13 -12.68
N PRO A 100 17.40 13.35 -13.96
CA PRO A 100 16.53 14.46 -14.34
C PRO A 100 15.21 14.43 -13.54
N GLU A 101 14.81 15.59 -13.00
CA GLU A 101 13.63 15.71 -12.13
C GLU A 101 12.35 15.23 -12.80
N THR A 102 12.14 15.61 -14.07
CA THR A 102 10.98 15.17 -14.86
C THR A 102 10.91 13.65 -15.02
N LEU A 103 12.07 13.01 -15.23
CA LEU A 103 12.15 11.56 -15.31
C LEU A 103 11.86 10.89 -13.96
N ALA A 104 12.36 11.46 -12.86
CA ALA A 104 12.09 10.96 -11.52
C ALA A 104 10.60 11.03 -11.17
N GLU A 105 9.96 12.16 -11.49
CA GLU A 105 8.54 12.39 -11.26
C GLU A 105 7.68 11.41 -12.07
N ASP A 106 7.92 11.28 -13.38
CA ASP A 106 7.18 10.37 -14.25
C ASP A 106 7.26 8.91 -13.78
N LEU A 107 8.46 8.47 -13.38
CA LEU A 107 8.67 7.14 -12.84
C LEU A 107 7.98 6.99 -11.48
N ALA A 108 8.14 7.95 -10.56
CA ALA A 108 7.50 7.90 -9.24
C ALA A 108 5.99 7.78 -9.35
N ILE A 109 5.35 8.53 -10.26
CA ILE A 109 3.92 8.43 -10.56
C ILE A 109 3.60 7.03 -11.09
N ALA A 110 4.27 6.59 -12.16
CA ALA A 110 3.98 5.31 -12.80
C ALA A 110 4.12 4.12 -11.84
N PHE A 111 5.18 4.08 -11.03
CA PHE A 111 5.40 3.01 -10.05
C PHE A 111 4.39 3.08 -8.90
N THR A 112 4.07 4.26 -8.38
CA THR A 112 3.09 4.42 -7.30
C THR A 112 1.71 3.94 -7.75
N PHE A 113 1.24 4.37 -8.92
CA PHE A 113 -0.04 3.90 -9.46
C PHE A 113 -0.03 2.40 -9.74
N THR A 114 1.07 1.85 -10.28
CA THR A 114 1.19 0.40 -10.51
C THR A 114 1.15 -0.40 -9.20
N ALA A 115 1.76 0.13 -8.13
CA ALA A 115 1.82 -0.55 -6.84
C ALA A 115 0.46 -0.60 -6.15
N PHE A 116 -0.33 0.47 -6.22
CA PHE A 116 -1.55 0.61 -5.43
C PHE A 116 -2.85 0.39 -6.22
N PHE A 117 -2.85 0.51 -7.56
CA PHE A 117 -4.07 0.47 -8.36
C PHE A 117 -4.02 -0.52 -9.53
N PRO A 118 -5.16 -1.18 -9.85
CA PRO A 118 -6.37 -1.27 -9.04
C PRO A 118 -6.32 -2.41 -8.00
N ILE A 119 -5.43 -3.38 -8.19
CA ILE A 119 -5.45 -4.68 -7.48
C ILE A 119 -5.16 -4.53 -5.99
N ALA A 120 -4.10 -3.80 -5.62
CA ALA A 120 -3.74 -3.64 -4.21
C ALA A 120 -4.84 -2.91 -3.43
N LEU A 121 -5.50 -1.90 -4.01
CA LEU A 121 -6.67 -1.26 -3.41
C LEU A 121 -7.80 -2.26 -3.15
N PHE A 122 -8.16 -3.10 -4.12
CA PHE A 122 -9.20 -4.12 -3.94
C PHE A 122 -8.83 -5.13 -2.85
N LEU A 123 -7.59 -5.59 -2.82
CA LEU A 123 -7.11 -6.51 -1.79
C LEU A 123 -7.05 -5.85 -0.41
N GLY A 124 -6.71 -4.57 -0.34
CA GLY A 124 -6.76 -3.79 0.89
C GLY A 124 -8.18 -3.66 1.43
N LEU A 125 -9.14 -3.35 0.55
CA LEU A 125 -10.57 -3.30 0.89
C LEU A 125 -11.08 -4.65 1.37
N LEU A 126 -10.78 -5.72 0.62
CA LEU A 126 -11.21 -7.08 0.96
C LEU A 126 -10.61 -7.53 2.30
N GLY A 127 -9.30 -7.34 2.49
CA GLY A 127 -8.61 -7.68 3.74
C GLY A 127 -9.20 -6.92 4.92
N GLY A 128 -9.28 -5.59 4.82
CA GLY A 128 -9.85 -4.74 5.87
C GLY A 128 -11.28 -5.12 6.24
N LEU A 129 -12.12 -5.39 5.25
CA LEU A 129 -13.52 -5.80 5.48
C LEU A 129 -13.59 -7.16 6.19
N LEU A 130 -12.91 -8.17 5.66
CA LEU A 130 -12.89 -9.52 6.25
C LEU A 130 -12.35 -9.50 7.68
N GLY A 131 -11.27 -8.75 7.92
CA GLY A 131 -10.72 -8.56 9.26
C GLY A 131 -11.75 -7.97 10.23
N SER A 132 -12.48 -6.92 9.82
CA SER A 132 -13.52 -6.35 10.69
C SER A 132 -14.71 -7.29 10.92
N LEU A 133 -15.12 -8.04 9.89
CA LEU A 133 -16.26 -8.97 9.97
C LEU A 133 -16.00 -10.12 10.96
N ILE A 134 -14.79 -10.67 10.97
CA ILE A 134 -14.40 -11.75 11.89
C ILE A 134 -14.59 -11.35 13.36
N THR A 135 -14.46 -10.06 13.68
CA THR A 135 -14.54 -9.53 15.05
C THR A 135 -15.89 -8.93 15.44
N GLU A 136 -16.79 -8.70 14.47
CA GLU A 136 -18.12 -8.15 14.73
C GLU A 136 -19.18 -9.22 15.02
N VAL A 137 -18.91 -10.49 14.67
CA VAL A 137 -19.75 -11.66 14.99
C VAL A 137 -19.38 -12.21 16.35
#